data_AF-A0A821J5H1-F1
#
_entry.id   AF-A0A821J5H1-F1
#
_cell.length_a   1.000
_cell.length_b   1.000
_cell.length_c   1.000
_cell.angle_alpha   90.00
_cell.angle_beta   90.00
_cell.angle_gamma   90.00
#
_symmetry.space_group_name_H-M   'P 1'
#
loop_
_entity.id
_entity.type
_entity.pdbx_description
1 polymer ?
#
loop_
_entity_poly.entity_id
_entity_poly.type
_entity_poly.pdbx_seq_one_letter_code
_entity_poly.pdbx_strand_id
1 'polypeptide(L)'
;LRQNLRSFELNGSIDFDKLYRELKAVDRNQTGVINRQQIEEVVYKVRIPLQRSLLFQILEKHCRAYLRLYKWEAFFQYLKEQILDTGDSQDQSNQISTQ
;
A
#
# COMPACT_ATOMS: atom_id res chain seq x y z
N LEU A 1 9.75 -7.14 4.34
CA LEU A 1 8.54 -6.35 4.03
C LEU A 1 8.92 -4.99 3.45
N ARG A 2 9.56 -4.10 4.22
CA ARG A 2 10.02 -2.77 3.77
C ARG A 2 10.86 -2.78 2.47
N GLN A 3 11.78 -3.73 2.32
CA GLN A 3 12.68 -3.80 1.15
C GLN A 3 11.97 -4.12 -0.18
N ASN A 4 10.83 -4.81 -0.17
CA ASN A 4 10.09 -5.14 -1.39
C ASN A 4 9.21 -3.99 -1.89
N LEU A 5 8.79 -3.09 -1.00
CA LEU A 5 7.97 -1.94 -1.37
C LEU A 5 8.80 -0.82 -2.02
N ARG A 6 10.08 -0.70 -1.64
CA ARG A 6 11.03 0.29 -2.21
C ARG A 6 11.31 0.10 -3.70
N SER A 7 11.28 -1.13 -4.20
CA SER A 7 11.49 -1.40 -5.63
C SER A 7 10.35 -0.90 -6.52
N PHE A 8 9.18 -0.57 -5.94
CA PHE A 8 8.00 -0.15 -6.69
C PHE A 8 8.03 1.32 -7.10
N GLU A 9 8.74 2.17 -6.38
CA GLU A 9 8.88 3.60 -6.73
C GLU A 9 9.61 3.83 -8.06
N LEU A 10 10.42 2.87 -8.50
CA LEU A 10 11.26 3.02 -9.69
C LEU A 10 10.55 2.78 -11.03
N ASN A 11 9.35 2.20 -11.04
CA ASN A 11 8.67 1.76 -12.29
C ASN A 11 7.32 2.42 -12.58
N GLY A 12 6.79 3.29 -11.71
CA GLY A 12 5.56 4.02 -11.96
C GLY A 12 4.92 4.52 -10.67
N SER A 13 4.51 5.79 -10.65
CA SER A 13 3.76 6.37 -9.54
C SER A 13 2.44 5.62 -9.35
N ILE A 14 2.16 5.16 -8.13
CA ILE A 14 0.85 4.60 -7.80
C ILE A 14 -0.18 5.73 -7.83
N ASP A 15 -1.21 5.56 -8.64
CA ASP A 15 -2.37 6.44 -8.64
C ASP A 15 -3.26 6.15 -7.41
N PHE A 16 -2.94 6.81 -6.30
CA PHE A 16 -3.66 6.67 -5.04
C PHE A 16 -5.11 7.16 -5.14
N ASP A 17 -5.40 8.16 -5.96
CA ASP A 17 -6.77 8.64 -6.15
C ASP A 17 -7.63 7.56 -6.83
N LYS A 18 -7.08 6.93 -7.86
CA LYS A 18 -7.73 5.80 -8.52
C LYS A 18 -7.87 4.60 -7.58
N LEU A 19 -6.83 4.27 -6.81
CA LEU A 19 -6.90 3.21 -5.80
C LEU A 19 -8.05 3.45 -4.80
N TYR A 20 -8.13 4.65 -4.24
CA TYR A 20 -9.17 4.99 -3.27
C TYR A 20 -10.58 4.89 -3.89
N ARG A 21 -10.76 5.41 -5.11
CA ARG A 21 -12.04 5.34 -5.82
C ARG A 21 -12.49 3.91 -6.07
N GLU A 22 -11.57 3.05 -6.49
CA GLU A 22 -11.87 1.64 -6.78
C GLU A 22 -12.18 0.84 -5.50
N LEU A 23 -11.42 1.06 -4.42
CA LEU A 23 -11.72 0.44 -3.12
C LEU A 23 -13.10 0.85 -2.61
N LYS A 24 -13.41 2.15 -2.68
CA LYS A 24 -14.72 2.68 -2.30
C LYS A 24 -15.86 2.15 -3.18
N ALA A 25 -15.63 1.96 -4.48
CA ALA A 25 -16.63 1.43 -5.40
C ALA A 25 -16.97 -0.05 -5.12
N VAL A 26 -16.01 -0.81 -4.59
CA VAL A 26 -16.22 -2.22 -4.22
C VAL A 26 -16.93 -2.34 -2.86
N ASP A 27 -16.68 -1.42 -1.93
CA ASP A 27 -17.41 -1.30 -0.66
C ASP A 27 -18.75 -0.55 -0.83
N ARG A 28 -19.65 -1.12 -1.64
CA ARG A 28 -20.95 -0.50 -1.99
C ARG A 28 -21.82 -0.16 -0.77
N ASN A 29 -21.68 -0.94 0.29
CA ASN A 29 -22.45 -0.81 1.52
C ASN A 29 -21.76 0.10 2.56
N GLN A 30 -20.61 0.69 2.23
CA GLN A 30 -19.83 1.57 3.11
C GLN A 30 -19.54 0.93 4.47
N THR A 31 -19.21 -0.36 4.45
CA THR A 31 -18.94 -1.15 5.65
C THR A 31 -17.54 -0.92 6.21
N GLY A 32 -16.66 -0.28 5.43
CA GLY A 32 -15.25 -0.12 5.75
C GLY A 32 -14.43 -1.40 5.57
N VAL A 33 -15.06 -2.52 5.18
CA VAL A 33 -14.40 -3.83 5.06
C VAL A 33 -14.79 -4.55 3.77
N ILE A 34 -13.82 -5.20 3.13
CA ILE A 34 -14.02 -6.00 1.93
C ILE A 34 -13.19 -7.27 2.01
N ASN A 35 -13.53 -8.27 1.18
CA ASN A 35 -12.82 -9.53 1.19
C ASN A 35 -11.48 -9.46 0.43
N ARG A 36 -10.64 -10.49 0.58
CA ARG A 36 -9.33 -10.55 -0.07
C ARG A 36 -9.41 -10.43 -1.59
N GLN A 37 -10.33 -11.17 -2.21
CA GLN A 37 -10.47 -11.23 -3.66
C GLN A 37 -10.80 -9.85 -4.24
N GLN A 38 -11.67 -9.11 -3.58
CA GLN A 38 -12.02 -7.73 -3.92
C GLN A 38 -10.80 -6.81 -3.89
N ILE A 39 -9.94 -6.92 -2.88
CA ILE A 39 -8.70 -6.13 -2.81
C ILE A 39 -7.73 -6.55 -3.93
N GLU A 40 -7.58 -7.85 -4.19
CA GLU A 40 -6.74 -8.37 -5.27
C GLU A 40 -7.18 -7.83 -6.64
N GLU A 41 -8.48 -7.82 -6.91
CA GLU A 41 -9.06 -7.29 -8.15
C GLU A 41 -8.78 -5.80 -8.31
N VAL A 42 -8.92 -5.01 -7.24
CA VAL A 42 -8.62 -3.57 -7.26
C VAL A 42 -7.13 -3.31 -7.51
N VAL A 43 -6.24 -3.99 -6.78
CA VAL A 43 -4.78 -3.88 -6.95
C VAL A 43 -4.38 -4.20 -8.39
N TYR A 44 -4.94 -5.26 -8.97
CA TYR A 44 -4.72 -5.62 -10.38
C TYR A 44 -5.26 -4.57 -11.35
N LYS A 45 -6.49 -4.09 -11.13
CA LYS A 45 -7.14 -3.08 -11.98
C LYS A 45 -6.39 -1.74 -12.01
N VAL A 46 -5.84 -1.35 -10.86
CA VAL A 46 -5.03 -0.12 -10.71
C VAL A 46 -3.58 -0.34 -11.16
N ARG A 47 -3.21 -1.57 -11.56
CA ARG A 47 -1.86 -1.96 -11.99
C ARG A 47 -0.81 -1.69 -10.92
N ILE A 48 -1.19 -1.85 -9.66
CA ILE A 48 -0.23 -1.79 -8.56
C ILE A 48 0.65 -3.03 -8.68
N PRO A 49 1.99 -2.89 -8.79
CA PRO A 49 2.91 -4.01 -9.00
C PRO A 49 3.12 -4.87 -7.75
N LEU A 50 2.08 -5.13 -6.96
CA LEU A 50 2.17 -5.85 -5.70
C LEU A 50 2.07 -7.37 -5.92
N GLN A 51 3.10 -8.11 -5.50
CA GLN A 51 3.05 -9.56 -5.53
C GLN A 51 1.95 -10.09 -4.61
N ARG A 52 1.18 -11.09 -5.06
CA ARG A 52 0.04 -11.66 -4.30
C ARG A 52 0.43 -12.13 -2.89
N SER A 53 1.61 -12.73 -2.73
CA SER A 53 2.13 -13.16 -1.42
C SER A 53 2.36 -11.98 -0.48
N LEU A 54 2.90 -10.88 -0.98
CA LEU A 54 3.13 -9.66 -0.22
C LEU A 54 1.80 -8.98 0.14
N LEU A 55 0.86 -8.90 -0.80
CA LEU A 55 -0.50 -8.43 -0.53
C LEU A 55 -1.14 -9.21 0.61
N PHE A 56 -1.08 -10.54 0.56
CA PHE A 56 -1.62 -11.38 1.63
C PHE A 56 -0.96 -11.10 2.99
N GLN A 57 0.36 -10.94 3.03
CA GLN A 57 1.06 -10.59 4.27
C GLN A 57 0.63 -9.23 4.82
N ILE A 58 0.43 -8.22 3.95
CA ILE A 58 -0.04 -6.89 4.38
C ILE A 58 -1.45 -7.01 4.97
N LEU A 59 -2.35 -7.68 4.25
CA LEU A 59 -3.74 -7.83 4.66
C LEU A 59 -3.89 -8.56 5.99
N GLU A 60 -3.21 -9.69 6.16
CA GLU A 60 -3.27 -10.48 7.40
C GLU A 60 -2.65 -9.77 8.60
N LYS A 61 -1.55 -9.03 8.40
CA LYS A 61 -0.80 -8.40 9.50
C LYS A 61 -1.33 -7.03 9.90
N HIS A 62 -1.83 -6.26 8.94
CA HIS A 62 -2.11 -4.83 9.14
C HIS A 62 -3.56 -4.43 8.86
N CYS A 63 -4.33 -5.23 8.10
CA CYS A 63 -5.66 -4.82 7.65
C CYS A 63 -6.78 -5.74 8.14
N ARG A 64 -6.47 -6.80 8.89
CA ARG A 64 -7.45 -7.80 9.30
C ARG A 64 -8.54 -7.18 10.18
N ALA A 65 -9.80 -7.41 9.81
CA ALA A 65 -10.97 -7.04 10.61
C ALA A 65 -11.55 -8.27 11.32
N TYR A 66 -12.32 -9.07 10.60
CA TYR A 66 -12.96 -10.30 11.07
C TYR A 66 -13.17 -11.25 9.88
N LEU A 67 -13.25 -12.56 10.12
CA LEU A 67 -13.54 -13.63 9.14
C LEU A 67 -13.33 -13.29 7.65
N ARG A 68 -12.07 -13.34 7.17
CA ARG A 68 -11.68 -13.12 5.75
C ARG A 68 -12.06 -11.73 5.18
N LEU A 69 -12.38 -10.78 6.04
CA LEU A 69 -12.62 -9.37 5.70
C LEU A 69 -11.49 -8.50 6.24
N TYR A 70 -11.18 -7.47 5.46
CA TYR A 70 -10.06 -6.58 5.69
C TYR A 70 -10.52 -5.14 5.57
N LYS A 71 -10.02 -4.29 6.47
CA LYS A 71 -10.24 -2.84 6.46
C LYS A 71 -9.48 -2.25 5.28
N TRP A 72 -10.20 -1.88 4.23
CA TRP A 72 -9.57 -1.38 3.00
C TRP A 72 -8.95 0.00 3.21
N GLU A 73 -9.48 0.81 4.12
CA GLU A 73 -8.88 2.10 4.50
C GLU A 73 -7.50 1.89 5.16
N ALA A 74 -7.37 0.88 6.03
CA ALA A 74 -6.08 0.54 6.63
C ALA A 74 -5.07 0.05 5.57
N PHE A 75 -5.54 -0.70 4.58
CA PHE A 75 -4.71 -1.10 3.44
C PHE A 75 -4.24 0.10 2.61
N PHE A 76 -5.15 1.02 2.30
CA PHE A 76 -4.84 2.25 1.59
C PHE A 76 -3.80 3.10 2.33
N GLN A 77 -4.01 3.35 3.63
CA GLN A 77 -3.08 4.12 4.44
C GLN A 77 -1.73 3.44 4.55
N TYR A 78 -1.69 2.12 4.76
CA TYR A 78 -0.44 1.37 4.80
C TYR A 78 0.40 1.57 3.54
N LEU A 79 -0.22 1.47 2.35
CA LEU A 79 0.49 1.70 1.09
C LEU A 79 0.99 3.15 0.98
N LYS A 80 0.17 4.12 1.38
CA LYS A 80 0.52 5.53 1.35
C LYS A 80 1.70 5.84 2.28
N GLU A 81 1.68 5.33 3.50
CA GLU A 81 2.76 5.49 4.48
C GLU A 81 4.04 4.80 4.02
N GLN A 82 3.99 3.55 3.59
CA GLN A 82 5.20 2.82 3.18
C GLN A 82 5.87 3.38 1.91
N ILE A 83 5.15 4.18 1.13
CA ILE A 83 5.66 4.82 -0.09
C ILE A 83 6.11 6.26 0.21
N LEU A 84 5.32 7.04 0.94
CA LEU A 84 5.66 8.43 1.29
C LEU A 84 6.78 8.55 2.34
N ASP A 85 6.92 7.59 3.27
CA ASP A 85 8.01 7.56 4.28
C ASP A 85 9.41 7.43 3.64
N THR A 86 9.49 7.16 2.34
CA THR A 86 10.76 7.03 1.60
C THR A 86 11.25 8.37 1.01
N GLY A 87 10.44 9.42 1.04
CA GLY A 87 10.74 10.73 0.44
C GLY A 87 11.53 11.72 1.30
N ASP A 88 11.75 11.44 2.59
CA ASP A 88 12.29 12.43 3.55
C ASP A 88 13.51 11.91 4.35
N SER A 89 14.42 11.18 3.71
CA SER A 89 15.66 10.73 4.38
C SER A 89 16.93 10.86 3.53
N GLN A 90 16.95 11.81 2.59
CA GLN A 90 18.19 12.34 2.04
C GLN A 90 18.38 13.81 2.44
N ASP A 91 18.73 14.07 3.70
CA ASP A 91 19.66 15.16 4.02
C ASP A 91 20.37 14.88 5.37
N GLN A 92 21.50 14.17 5.28
CA GLN A 92 22.62 14.31 6.21
C GLN A 92 23.84 13.65 5.55
N SER A 93 24.32 14.27 4.47
CA SER A 93 25.70 14.09 4.01
C SER A 93 26.51 15.33 4.34
N ASN A 94 27.74 15.11 4.77
CA ASN A 94 28.85 16.04 4.91
C ASN A 94 28.89 16.97 6.13
N GLN A 95 29.51 16.48 7.21
CA GLN A 95 30.72 17.14 7.72
C GLN A 95 31.83 16.11 7.95
N ILE A 96 32.60 15.86 6.88
CA ILE A 96 34.01 15.49 7.02
C ILE A 96 34.79 16.78 6.69
N SER A 97 35.32 17.43 7.72
CA SER A 97 36.48 18.32 7.59
C SER A 97 37.46 17.84 8.66
N THR A 98 38.40 16.97 8.31
CA THR A 98 39.82 17.36 8.07
C THR A 98 40.27 18.54 8.94
N GLN A 99 40.93 18.22 10.05
CA GLN A 99 42.32 18.59 10.35
C GLN A 99 42.84 17.79 11.54
#